data_AF-A0A1C0TLT6-F1
#
_entry.id   AF-A0A1C0TLT6-F1
#
_cell.length_a   1.000
_cell.length_b   1.000
_cell.length_c   1.000
_cell.angle_alpha   90.00
_cell.angle_beta   90.00
_cell.angle_gamma   90.00
#
_symmetry.space_group_name_H-M   'P 1'
#
loop_
_entity.id
_entity.type
_entity.pdbx_description
1 polymer ?
#
loop_
_entity_poly.entity_id
_entity_poly.type
_entity_poly.pdbx_seq_one_letter_code
_entity_poly.pdbx_strand_id
1 'polypeptide(L)' 'MTFINLIQSVLAAMFGVQSNKKYQFDFQQGRFWPYAVAGTLFVVLFVVFLITLVNGIIALNN' A
#
# COMPACT_ATOMS: atom_id res chain seq x y z
N MET A 1 -7.62 -15.71 5.07
CA MET A 1 -6.72 -14.70 4.46
C MET A 1 -5.33 -14.89 5.01
N THR A 2 -4.33 -15.14 4.18
CA THR A 2 -2.92 -15.10 4.61
C THR A 2 -2.41 -13.66 4.52
N PHE A 3 -1.42 -13.31 5.34
CA PHE A 3 -0.79 -11.98 5.34
C PHE A 3 -0.27 -11.56 3.95
N ILE A 4 0.26 -12.51 3.19
CA ILE A 4 0.75 -12.32 1.82
C ILE A 4 -0.38 -11.89 0.87
N ASN A 5 -1.59 -12.45 1.01
CA ASN A 5 -2.73 -12.06 0.18
C ASN A 5 -3.18 -10.62 0.45
N LEU A 6 -3.07 -10.16 1.70
CA LEU A 6 -3.37 -8.78 2.08
C LEU A 6 -2.36 -7.82 1.43
N ILE A 7 -1.06 -8.12 1.52
CA ILE A 7 -0.02 -7.32 0.85
C ILE A 7 -0.27 -7.29 -0.67
N GLN A 8 -0.51 -8.44 -1.29
CA GLN A 8 -0.77 -8.52 -2.73
C GLN A 8 -2.00 -7.69 -3.13
N SER A 9 -3.07 -7.70 -2.32
CA SER A 9 -4.28 -6.95 -2.63
C SER A 9 -4.07 -5.44 -2.48
N VAL A 10 -3.36 -5.01 -1.44
CA VAL A 10 -2.97 -3.60 -1.25
C VAL A 10 -2.11 -3.13 -2.42
N LEU A 11 -1.08 -3.89 -2.79
CA LEU A 11 -0.23 -3.55 -3.94
C LEU A 11 -1.04 -3.51 -5.25
N ALA A 12 -1.88 -4.50 -5.51
CA ALA A 12 -2.72 -4.52 -6.71
C ALA A 12 -3.69 -3.33 -6.78
N ALA A 13 -4.26 -2.92 -5.64
CA ALA A 13 -5.09 -1.72 -5.55
C ALA A 13 -4.29 -0.45 -5.86
N MET A 14 -3.05 -0.35 -5.36
CA MET A 14 -2.18 0.80 -5.63
C MET A 14 -1.77 0.94 -7.09
N PHE A 15 -1.49 -0.19 -7.76
CA PHE A 15 -1.20 -0.20 -9.19
C PHE A 15 -2.46 -0.15 -10.07
N GLY A 16 -3.66 -0.12 -9.49
CA GLY A 16 -4.94 -0.15 -10.22
C GLY A 16 -5.23 -1.48 -10.93
N VAL A 17 -4.42 -2.52 -10.68
CA VAL A 17 -4.53 -3.86 -11.30
C VAL A 17 -5.36 -4.83 -10.45
N GLN A 18 -6.23 -4.30 -9.60
CA GLN A 18 -7.09 -5.09 -8.72
C GLN A 18 -8.16 -5.84 -9.54
N SER A 19 -8.18 -7.17 -9.46
CA SER A 19 -9.20 -7.99 -10.11
C SER A 19 -10.54 -7.95 -9.35
N ASN A 20 -11.66 -7.89 -10.08
CA ASN A 20 -13.02 -7.92 -9.51
C ASN A 20 -13.28 -9.15 -8.63
N LYS A 21 -12.72 -10.32 -8.95
CA LYS A 21 -12.87 -11.53 -8.13
C LYS A 21 -12.17 -11.38 -6.77
N LYS A 22 -10.99 -10.73 -6.76
CA LYS A 22 -10.20 -10.48 -5.55
C LYS A 22 -10.85 -9.38 -4.72
N TYR A 23 -11.32 -8.31 -5.36
CA TYR A 23 -12.10 -7.25 -4.70
C TYR A 23 -13.35 -7.80 -4.02
N GLN A 24 -14.18 -8.58 -4.71
CA GLN A 24 -15.37 -9.18 -4.09
C GLN A 24 -14.98 -10.11 -2.93
N PHE A 25 -13.95 -10.93 -3.11
CA PHE A 25 -13.44 -11.80 -2.04
C PHE A 25 -12.92 -11.01 -0.82
N ASP A 26 -12.21 -9.91 -1.04
CA ASP A 26 -11.61 -9.07 0.00
C ASP A 26 -12.65 -8.19 0.72
N PHE A 27 -13.63 -7.65 0.00
CA PHE A 27 -14.62 -6.71 0.53
C PHE A 27 -15.95 -7.35 0.94
N GLN A 28 -16.24 -8.59 0.52
CA GLN A 28 -17.45 -9.31 0.94
C GLN A 28 -17.22 -10.27 2.11
N GLN A 29 -15.98 -10.72 2.38
CA GLN A 29 -15.70 -11.70 3.45
C GLN A 29 -15.58 -11.12 4.86
N GLY A 30 -15.86 -9.83 5.03
CA GLY A 30 -15.94 -9.16 6.33
C GLY A 30 -14.85 -8.11 6.52
N ARG A 31 -15.28 -6.91 6.94
CA ARG A 31 -14.50 -5.74 7.38
C ARG A 31 -13.41 -5.27 6.41
N PHE A 32 -13.68 -4.16 5.71
CA PHE A 32 -12.73 -3.46 4.83
C PHE A 32 -11.51 -2.83 5.55
N TRP A 33 -11.61 -2.65 6.88
CA TRP A 33 -10.66 -1.88 7.69
C TRP A 33 -9.19 -2.33 7.59
N PRO A 34 -8.84 -3.63 7.54
CA PRO A 34 -7.44 -4.08 7.42
C PRO A 34 -6.78 -3.60 6.13
N TYR A 35 -7.53 -3.51 5.02
CA TYR A 35 -7.03 -3.04 3.73
C TYR A 35 -6.82 -1.51 3.75
N ALA A 36 -7.74 -0.76 4.36
CA ALA A 36 -7.60 0.67 4.53
C ALA A 36 -6.37 1.02 5.39
N VAL A 37 -6.20 0.37 6.54
CA VAL A 37 -5.05 0.58 7.42
C VAL A 37 -3.74 0.22 6.73
N ALA A 38 -3.68 -0.92 6.04
CA ALA A 38 -2.47 -1.34 5.33
C ALA A 38 -2.11 -0.39 4.17
N GLY A 39 -3.12 0.07 3.41
CA GLY A 39 -2.92 1.07 2.36
C GLY A 39 -2.42 2.40 2.91
N THR A 40 -3.04 2.91 3.99
CA THR A 40 -2.60 4.16 4.63
C THR A 40 -1.18 4.05 5.17
N LEU A 41 -0.84 2.96 5.86
CA LEU A 41 0.53 2.73 6.35
C LEU A 41 1.54 2.71 5.21
N PHE A 42 1.23 2.04 4.10
CA PHE A 42 2.11 2.03 2.94
C PHE A 42 2.33 3.44 2.39
N VAL A 43 1.27 4.23 2.22
CA VAL A 43 1.38 5.60 1.69
C VAL A 43 2.21 6.49 2.62
N VAL A 44 2.00 6.41 3.93
CA VAL A 44 2.80 7.16 4.92
C VAL A 44 4.28 6.80 4.81
N LEU A 45 4.60 5.49 4.76
CA LEU A 45 5.98 5.02 4.59
C LEU A 45 6.59 5.49 3.28
N PHE A 46 5.83 5.46 2.18
CA PHE A 46 6.29 5.92 0.88
C PHE A 46 6.61 7.42 0.87
N VAL A 47 5.75 8.26 1.47
CA VAL A 47 5.99 9.69 1.59
C VAL A 47 7.22 9.98 2.45
N VAL A 48 7.34 9.32 3.61
CA VAL A 48 8.54 9.47 4.46
C VAL A 48 9.80 9.08 3.69
N PHE A 49 9.77 7.97 2.96
CA PHE A 49 10.87 7.53 2.10
C PHE A 49 11.26 8.58 1.05
N LEU A 50 10.29 9.20 0.38
CA LEU A 50 10.57 10.26 -0.60
C LEU A 50 11.21 11.48 0.07
N ILE A 51 10.74 11.87 1.25
CA ILE A 51 11.32 13.00 2.00
C ILE A 51 12.78 12.72 2.34
N THR A 52 13.09 11.55 2.92
CA THR A 52 14.48 11.19 3.25
C THR A 52 15.34 11.07 2.01
N LEU A 53 14.81 10.52 0.92
CA LEU A 53 15.53 10.41 -0.35
C LEU A 53 15.89 11.78 -0.91
N VAL A 54 14.91 12.69 -1.01
CA VAL A 54 15.13 14.04 -1.56
C VAL A 54 16.09 14.83 -0.67
N ASN A 55 15.89 14.81 0.64
CA ASN A 55 16.80 15.48 1.58
C ASN A 55 18.21 14.89 1.52
N GLY A 56 18.34 13.58 1.35
CA GLY A 56 19.63 12.92 1.16
C GLY A 56 20.33 13.36 -0.13
N ILE A 57 19.61 13.44 -1.25
CA ILE A 57 20.16 13.93 -2.51
C ILE A 57 20.61 15.39 -2.38
N ILE A 58 19.80 16.26 -1.76
CA ILE A 58 20.15 17.67 -1.55
C ILE A 58 21.39 17.78 -0.66
N ALA A 59 21.48 16.99 0.42
CA ALA A 59 22.62 17.00 1.34
C ALA A 59 23.92 16.48 0.69
N LEU A 60 23.82 15.58 -0.29
CA LEU A 60 24.98 15.08 -1.04
C LEU A 60 25.43 16.02 -2.17
N ASN A 61 24.57 16.93 -2.62
CA ASN A 61 24.83 17.84 -3.74
C ASN A 61 25.25 19.26 -3.31
N ASN A 62 25.10 19.60 -2.02
CA ASN A 62 25.64 20.81 -1.40
C ASN A 62 27.02 20.54 -0.80
#